data_AF-A0A520HWD6-F1
#
_entry.id   AF-A0A520HWD6-F1
#
_cell.length_a   1.000
_cell.length_b   1.000
_cell.length_c   1.000
_cell.angle_alpha   90.00
_cell.angle_beta   90.00
_cell.angle_gamma   90.00
#
_symmetry.space_group_name_H-M   'P 1'
#
loop_
_entity.id
_entity.type
_entity.pdbx_description
1 polymer ?
#
loop_
_entity_poly.entity_id
_entity_poly.type
_entity_poly.pdbx_seq_one_letter_code
_entity_poly.pdbx_strand_id
1 'polypeptide(L)'
;MVAVITSKSRFDLFHKIRKSEGNLISSPFFKQNFKTLLKDWVKERRNSPSVILWGLENESTLPEAFAKECTAIIRELDPTASIQRLVTTCNGGSGTDWDVPQNWTGTYGGDPRKYGEDLKRQILVGEYGAWRTLDYHSEGPHLPNVTDYNEDRFTELMETKVRLADSVKNEVAGHYFWLWTSHDNPGRVQGGEGLRELDRVGPVNYKGLLTPWEEPLDAYYMFQSNYAPKATAPMIYIASHTWPQRWTAPGIKDNIRIYSNCDEVELFNDIDGLSLGKQKHPGFGKHFRFDGVNIQYNVLYAIGYINGKAVAKDKIVLMNLPQSPNFAKLYETDKKITHPQDKYNYLYRVNCGGPDYKDENGNLWLADRKRTSKGSWGSSSWTNNFEG
;
A
#
# COMPACT_ATOMS: atom_id res chain seq x y z
N MET A 1 15.69 -5.88 6.51
CA MET A 1 15.21 -5.64 5.13
C MET A 1 13.69 -5.56 5.15
N VAL A 2 13.09 -4.63 4.41
CA VAL A 2 11.63 -4.61 4.18
C VAL A 2 11.39 -5.01 2.75
N ALA A 3 10.59 -6.05 2.59
CA ALA A 3 10.09 -6.47 1.30
C ALA A 3 8.57 -6.35 1.33
N VAL A 4 7.94 -6.15 0.18
CA VAL A 4 6.49 -6.02 0.09
C VAL A 4 5.94 -7.15 -0.76
N ILE A 5 4.84 -7.75 -0.32
CA ILE A 5 4.17 -8.82 -1.04
C ILE A 5 3.23 -8.21 -2.08
N THR A 6 3.45 -8.53 -3.35
CA THR A 6 2.68 -7.97 -4.47
C THR A 6 1.41 -8.75 -4.78
N SER A 7 1.41 -10.06 -4.50
CA SER A 7 0.26 -10.94 -4.62
C SER A 7 0.55 -12.29 -3.97
N LYS A 8 -0.51 -13.02 -3.65
CA LYS A 8 -0.45 -14.46 -3.34
C LYS A 8 -0.25 -15.25 -4.65
N SER A 9 0.66 -16.21 -4.66
CA SER A 9 1.05 -16.97 -5.86
C SER A 9 -0.08 -17.92 -6.32
N ARG A 10 0.06 -18.54 -7.51
CA ARG A 10 -0.90 -19.57 -7.98
C ARG A 10 -1.09 -20.74 -7.00
N PHE A 11 -0.15 -21.00 -6.09
CA PHE A 11 -0.29 -22.03 -5.05
C PHE A 11 -1.06 -21.57 -3.83
N ASP A 12 -1.17 -20.26 -3.60
CA ASP A 12 -2.02 -19.72 -2.54
C ASP A 12 -3.51 -19.75 -2.90
N LEU A 13 -3.85 -20.07 -4.17
CA LEU A 13 -5.23 -20.33 -4.58
C LEU A 13 -5.83 -21.57 -3.89
N PHE A 14 -5.03 -22.33 -3.14
CA PHE A 14 -5.50 -23.33 -2.18
C PHE A 14 -5.93 -22.71 -0.82
N HIS A 15 -6.21 -21.40 -0.78
CA HIS A 15 -6.75 -20.73 0.39
C HIS A 15 -8.08 -21.35 0.84
N LYS A 16 -8.04 -21.98 2.01
CA LYS A 16 -9.14 -22.63 2.72
C LYS A 16 -9.77 -23.84 1.99
N ILE A 17 -8.97 -24.85 1.68
CA ILE A 17 -9.47 -26.22 1.89
C ILE A 17 -9.80 -26.32 3.38
N ARG A 18 -11.07 -26.10 3.73
CA ARG A 18 -11.55 -26.09 5.12
C ARG A 18 -11.08 -27.39 5.80
N LYS A 19 -10.87 -27.34 7.12
CA LYS A 19 -10.67 -28.50 8.02
C LYS A 19 -11.68 -29.65 7.82
N SER A 20 -12.73 -29.47 7.02
CA SER A 20 -13.71 -30.48 6.62
C SER A 20 -13.33 -31.34 5.40
N GLU A 21 -12.23 -31.05 4.68
CA GLU A 21 -11.85 -31.75 3.44
C GLU A 21 -10.52 -32.53 3.57
N GLY A 22 -10.32 -33.25 4.68
CA GLY A 22 -9.14 -34.10 4.89
C GLY A 22 -8.86 -35.13 3.77
N ASN A 23 -9.82 -35.36 2.87
CA ASN A 23 -9.69 -36.24 1.71
C ASN A 23 -9.05 -35.60 0.46
N LEU A 24 -9.03 -34.27 0.31
CA LEU A 24 -8.58 -33.66 -0.95
C LEU A 24 -7.05 -33.56 -1.03
N ILE A 25 -6.41 -33.03 0.02
CA ILE A 25 -4.95 -32.85 0.13
C ILE A 25 -4.22 -34.21 0.20
N SER A 26 -4.90 -35.24 0.71
CA SER A 26 -4.39 -36.60 0.78
C SER A 26 -4.57 -37.38 -0.53
N SER A 27 -5.40 -36.90 -1.47
CA SER A 27 -5.71 -37.61 -2.71
C SER A 27 -4.47 -37.73 -3.62
N PRO A 28 -4.30 -38.87 -4.32
CA PRO A 28 -3.22 -39.03 -5.30
C PRO A 28 -3.27 -37.98 -6.42
N PHE A 29 -4.48 -37.59 -6.84
CA PHE A 29 -4.66 -36.59 -7.88
C PHE A 29 -4.14 -35.21 -7.47
N PHE A 30 -4.48 -34.75 -6.25
CA PHE A 30 -3.97 -33.50 -5.71
C PHE A 30 -2.44 -33.52 -5.63
N LYS A 31 -1.87 -34.58 -5.03
CA LYS A 31 -0.42 -34.70 -4.86
C LYS A 31 0.31 -34.71 -6.21
N GLN A 32 -0.24 -35.41 -7.21
CA GLN A 32 0.36 -35.45 -8.54
C GLN A 32 0.30 -34.07 -9.20
N ASN A 33 -0.85 -33.41 -9.18
CA ASN A 33 -1.00 -32.07 -9.76
C ASN A 33 -0.11 -31.03 -9.05
N PHE A 34 -0.07 -31.05 -7.71
CA PHE A 34 0.78 -30.19 -6.90
C PHE A 34 2.26 -30.35 -7.30
N LYS A 35 2.75 -31.60 -7.41
CA LYS A 35 4.13 -31.87 -7.85
C LYS A 35 4.40 -31.40 -9.28
N THR A 36 3.46 -31.57 -10.21
CA THR A 36 3.60 -31.05 -11.57
C THR A 36 3.78 -29.54 -11.56
N LEU A 37 2.87 -28.82 -10.92
CA LEU A 37 2.94 -27.36 -10.84
C LEU A 37 4.20 -26.90 -10.11
N LEU A 38 4.60 -27.58 -9.01
CA LEU A 38 5.80 -27.26 -8.25
C LEU A 38 7.05 -27.33 -9.13
N LYS A 39 7.17 -28.38 -9.95
CA LYS A 39 8.28 -28.54 -10.89
C LYS A 39 8.31 -27.42 -11.92
N ASP A 40 7.17 -27.04 -12.47
CA ASP A 40 7.07 -25.94 -13.44
C ASP A 40 7.47 -24.61 -12.79
N TRP A 41 6.96 -24.33 -11.59
CA TRP A 41 7.26 -23.11 -10.85
C TRP A 41 8.76 -22.93 -10.57
N VAL A 42 9.44 -23.99 -10.10
CA VAL A 42 10.89 -23.97 -9.88
C VAL A 42 11.64 -23.84 -11.19
N LYS A 43 11.26 -24.59 -12.24
CA LYS A 43 11.91 -24.53 -13.55
C LYS A 43 11.86 -23.13 -14.18
N GLU A 44 10.73 -22.45 -14.07
CA GLU A 44 10.53 -21.11 -14.59
C GLU A 44 11.39 -20.05 -13.87
N ARG A 45 11.69 -20.24 -12.58
CA ARG A 45 12.22 -19.16 -11.72
C ARG A 45 13.61 -19.40 -11.14
N ARG A 46 14.14 -20.63 -11.14
CA ARG A 46 15.43 -20.95 -10.49
C ARG A 46 16.64 -20.17 -11.02
N ASN A 47 16.57 -19.67 -12.25
CA ASN A 47 17.63 -18.85 -12.84
C ASN A 47 17.55 -17.37 -12.44
N SER A 48 16.51 -16.96 -11.71
CA SER A 48 16.37 -15.57 -11.26
C SER A 48 17.20 -15.32 -10.00
N PRO A 49 18.18 -14.40 -10.02
CA PRO A 49 18.96 -14.06 -8.83
C PRO A 49 18.13 -13.33 -7.76
N SER A 50 16.95 -12.82 -8.10
CA SER A 50 16.02 -12.20 -7.15
C SER A 50 15.31 -13.21 -6.23
N VAL A 51 15.34 -14.50 -6.57
CA VAL A 51 14.77 -15.55 -5.73
C VAL A 51 15.76 -15.89 -4.61
N ILE A 52 15.34 -15.67 -3.37
CA ILE A 52 16.17 -15.90 -2.17
C ILE A 52 15.60 -16.99 -1.24
N LEU A 53 14.33 -17.37 -1.41
CA LEU A 53 13.64 -18.42 -0.65
C LEU A 53 12.61 -19.11 -1.56
N TRP A 54 12.30 -20.37 -1.24
CA TRP A 54 11.22 -21.12 -1.89
C TRP A 54 10.10 -21.39 -0.89
N GLY A 55 8.99 -20.63 -0.97
CA GLY A 55 7.80 -20.87 -0.14
C GLY A 55 6.98 -22.06 -0.65
N LEU A 56 6.80 -23.09 0.17
CA LEU A 56 6.03 -24.29 -0.18
C LEU A 56 4.54 -24.16 0.18
N GLU A 57 4.24 -23.54 1.31
CA GLU A 57 2.88 -23.38 1.82
C GLU A 57 2.69 -22.14 2.71
N ASN A 58 1.45 -21.65 2.82
CA ASN A 58 1.07 -20.48 3.62
C ASN A 58 -0.27 -20.69 4.32
N GLU A 59 -0.28 -20.60 5.66
CA GLU A 59 -1.45 -20.88 6.53
C GLU A 59 -2.13 -22.23 6.27
N SER A 60 -1.40 -23.19 5.71
CA SER A 60 -1.82 -24.57 5.49
C SER A 60 -0.86 -25.54 6.16
N THR A 61 -1.29 -26.80 6.26
CA THR A 61 -0.50 -27.88 6.86
C THR A 61 -0.53 -29.10 5.96
N LEU A 62 0.31 -29.11 4.92
CA LEU A 62 0.55 -30.29 4.12
C LEU A 62 1.06 -31.43 5.04
N PRO A 63 0.70 -32.70 4.76
CA PRO A 63 1.27 -33.82 5.48
C PRO A 63 2.81 -33.77 5.42
N GLU A 64 3.49 -33.87 6.56
CA GLU A 64 4.95 -33.67 6.66
C GLU A 64 5.75 -34.53 5.66
N ALA A 65 5.36 -35.79 5.48
CA ALA A 65 6.02 -36.69 4.53
C ALA A 65 5.91 -36.18 3.07
N PHE A 66 4.77 -35.57 2.71
CA PHE A 66 4.57 -34.98 1.39
C PHE A 66 5.33 -33.64 1.25
N ALA A 67 5.39 -32.83 2.30
CA ALA A 67 6.22 -31.62 2.29
C ALA A 67 7.71 -31.94 2.13
N LYS A 68 8.21 -33.01 2.77
CA LYS A 68 9.58 -33.52 2.56
C LYS A 68 9.82 -33.99 1.13
N GLU A 69 8.86 -34.69 0.54
CA GLU A 69 8.91 -35.09 -0.89
C GLU A 69 9.01 -33.85 -1.80
N CYS A 70 8.18 -32.83 -1.55
CA CYS A 70 8.21 -31.58 -2.32
C CYS A 70 9.54 -30.81 -2.15
N THR A 71 10.04 -30.72 -0.92
CA THR A 71 11.35 -30.11 -0.62
C THR A 71 12.49 -30.82 -1.36
N ALA A 72 12.46 -32.16 -1.43
CA ALA A 72 13.43 -32.93 -2.20
C ALA A 72 13.35 -32.63 -3.71
N ILE A 73 12.14 -32.51 -4.26
CA ILE A 73 11.93 -32.11 -5.67
C ILE A 73 12.49 -30.71 -5.96
N ILE A 74 12.27 -29.74 -5.05
CA ILE A 74 12.84 -28.39 -5.21
C ILE A 74 14.36 -28.47 -5.26
N ARG A 75 15.01 -29.25 -4.38
CA ARG A 75 16.48 -29.40 -4.34
C ARG A 75 17.05 -30.13 -5.55
N GLU A 76 16.31 -31.09 -6.11
CA GLU A 76 16.68 -31.76 -7.37
C GLU A 76 16.72 -30.75 -8.53
N LEU A 77 15.76 -29.83 -8.57
CA LEU A 77 15.63 -28.84 -9.64
C LEU A 77 16.46 -27.57 -9.43
N ASP A 78 16.66 -27.16 -8.17
CA ASP A 78 17.52 -26.05 -7.74
C ASP A 78 18.47 -26.53 -6.63
N PRO A 79 19.69 -26.99 -7.00
CA PRO A 79 20.68 -27.45 -6.03
C PRO A 79 21.09 -26.39 -4.99
N THR A 80 20.85 -25.10 -5.25
CA THR A 80 21.14 -24.01 -4.30
C THR A 80 20.14 -23.96 -3.14
N ALA A 81 19.00 -24.66 -3.25
CA ALA A 81 17.95 -24.68 -2.23
C ALA A 81 18.34 -25.37 -0.91
N SER A 82 19.54 -25.97 -0.84
CA SER A 82 20.07 -26.56 0.39
C SER A 82 21.02 -25.64 1.16
N ILE A 83 21.46 -24.54 0.55
CA ILE A 83 22.55 -23.69 1.10
C ILE A 83 22.30 -22.19 0.96
N GLN A 84 21.54 -21.77 -0.05
CA GLN A 84 21.32 -20.35 -0.39
C GLN A 84 19.83 -19.99 -0.39
N ARG A 85 18.96 -20.88 -0.88
CA ARG A 85 17.53 -20.61 -1.06
C ARG A 85 16.68 -21.61 -0.29
N LEU A 86 16.70 -21.47 1.03
CA LEU A 86 15.98 -22.38 1.93
C LEU A 86 14.51 -22.52 1.52
N VAL A 87 13.97 -23.72 1.73
CA VAL A 87 12.55 -24.00 1.50
C VAL A 87 11.78 -23.67 2.76
N THR A 88 10.75 -22.83 2.67
CA THR A 88 10.01 -22.31 3.82
C THR A 88 8.54 -22.68 3.79
N THR A 89 7.92 -22.75 4.96
CA THR A 89 6.47 -22.58 5.12
C THR A 89 6.18 -21.23 5.75
N CYS A 90 4.93 -20.79 5.74
CA CYS A 90 4.51 -19.56 6.41
C CYS A 90 3.32 -19.82 7.34
N ASN A 91 3.49 -19.46 8.61
CA ASN A 91 2.49 -19.57 9.67
C ASN A 91 1.96 -21.01 9.90
N GLY A 92 2.89 -21.94 10.09
CA GLY A 92 2.64 -23.36 10.33
C GLY A 92 3.20 -24.25 9.23
N GLY A 93 3.07 -25.57 9.44
CA GLY A 93 3.64 -26.58 8.54
C GLY A 93 4.92 -27.22 9.09
N SER A 94 5.36 -28.29 8.44
CA SER A 94 6.61 -28.99 8.78
C SER A 94 7.14 -29.74 7.56
N GLY A 95 8.38 -30.23 7.61
CA GLY A 95 9.00 -30.93 6.49
C GLY A 95 9.71 -30.02 5.47
N THR A 96 9.88 -28.74 5.82
CA THR A 96 10.73 -27.75 5.14
C THR A 96 11.87 -27.30 6.07
N ASP A 97 12.69 -26.34 5.64
CA ASP A 97 13.84 -25.84 6.42
C ASP A 97 13.44 -24.86 7.53
N TRP A 98 12.36 -24.10 7.32
CA TRP A 98 11.95 -23.04 8.24
C TRP A 98 10.44 -22.72 8.12
N ASP A 99 9.74 -22.72 9.25
CA ASP A 99 8.42 -22.09 9.40
C ASP A 99 8.57 -20.60 9.71
N VAL A 100 8.26 -19.75 8.73
CA VAL A 100 8.33 -18.30 8.86
C VAL A 100 7.01 -17.78 9.43
N PRO A 101 6.99 -17.19 10.64
CA PRO A 101 5.75 -16.74 11.25
C PRO A 101 5.19 -15.48 10.59
N GLN A 102 3.88 -15.27 10.74
CA GLN A 102 3.26 -13.97 10.52
C GLN A 102 3.22 -13.16 11.83
N ASN A 103 3.16 -11.82 11.73
CA ASN A 103 3.01 -10.95 12.88
C ASN A 103 1.96 -9.86 12.65
N TRP A 104 0.80 -10.09 13.26
CA TRP A 104 -0.37 -9.20 13.20
C TRP A 104 -0.57 -8.37 14.46
N THR A 105 0.48 -8.18 15.27
CA THR A 105 0.45 -7.34 16.46
C THR A 105 0.01 -5.91 16.09
N GLY A 106 -0.99 -5.37 16.79
CA GLY A 106 -1.66 -4.10 16.47
C GLY A 106 -2.80 -4.19 15.45
N THR A 107 -3.02 -5.35 14.83
CA THR A 107 -4.07 -5.56 13.81
C THR A 107 -5.15 -6.50 14.30
N TYR A 108 -4.77 -7.70 14.77
CA TYR A 108 -5.70 -8.69 15.34
C TYR A 108 -5.55 -8.82 16.87
N GLY A 109 -4.97 -7.80 17.52
CA GLY A 109 -4.61 -7.78 18.94
C GLY A 109 -3.12 -7.61 19.16
N GLY A 110 -2.66 -7.79 20.41
CA GLY A 110 -1.25 -7.60 20.79
C GLY A 110 -0.82 -6.13 20.92
N ASP A 111 0.43 -5.91 21.34
CA ASP A 111 1.00 -4.58 21.56
C ASP A 111 2.08 -4.22 20.51
N PRO A 112 1.78 -3.33 19.54
CA PRO A 112 2.72 -3.01 18.46
C PRO A 112 4.02 -2.36 18.94
N ARG A 113 4.07 -1.87 20.19
CA ARG A 113 5.29 -1.33 20.80
C ARG A 113 6.34 -2.41 21.07
N LYS A 114 5.95 -3.69 21.07
CA LYS A 114 6.84 -4.84 21.27
C LYS A 114 7.36 -5.45 19.96
N TYR A 115 7.04 -4.85 18.82
CA TYR A 115 7.32 -5.44 17.52
C TYR A 115 8.81 -5.76 17.28
N GLY A 116 9.74 -4.94 17.79
CA GLY A 116 11.17 -5.24 17.72
C GLY A 116 11.57 -6.51 18.46
N GLU A 117 11.03 -6.71 19.67
CA GLU A 117 11.26 -7.94 20.47
C GLU A 117 10.61 -9.17 19.82
N ASP A 118 9.43 -8.99 19.22
CA ASP A 118 8.80 -10.05 18.43
C ASP A 118 9.70 -10.44 17.25
N LEU A 119 10.25 -9.47 16.52
CA LEU A 119 11.14 -9.73 15.39
C LEU A 119 12.43 -10.45 15.81
N LYS A 120 13.01 -10.13 16.96
CA LYS A 120 14.20 -10.86 17.47
C LYS A 120 13.92 -12.33 17.74
N ARG A 121 12.68 -12.66 18.16
CA ARG A 121 12.25 -14.05 18.35
C ARG A 121 11.89 -14.74 17.04
N GLN A 122 11.30 -14.00 16.11
CA GLN A 122 10.75 -14.53 14.86
C GLN A 122 11.80 -14.59 13.73
N ILE A 123 12.85 -13.77 13.80
CA ILE A 123 13.95 -13.57 12.85
C ILE A 123 13.50 -13.06 11.47
N LEU A 124 12.49 -13.66 10.86
CA LEU A 124 11.82 -13.21 9.65
C LEU A 124 10.32 -13.27 9.87
N VAL A 125 9.61 -12.22 9.46
CA VAL A 125 8.15 -12.20 9.45
C VAL A 125 7.63 -12.28 8.03
N GLY A 126 6.85 -13.32 7.74
CA GLY A 126 6.31 -13.64 6.43
C GLY A 126 5.15 -12.73 6.00
N GLU A 127 4.35 -12.24 6.94
CA GLU A 127 3.34 -11.20 6.67
C GLU A 127 3.16 -10.30 7.91
N TYR A 128 3.11 -8.98 7.70
CA TYR A 128 2.58 -8.02 8.66
C TYR A 128 1.82 -6.92 7.93
N GLY A 129 0.78 -6.37 8.54
CA GLY A 129 0.02 -5.25 7.97
C GLY A 129 -1.15 -4.88 8.85
N ALA A 130 -2.01 -3.97 8.40
CA ALA A 130 -3.22 -3.58 9.12
C ALA A 130 -4.32 -3.15 8.16
N TRP A 131 -5.58 -3.25 8.58
CA TRP A 131 -6.71 -2.75 7.80
C TRP A 131 -6.75 -1.23 7.78
N ARG A 132 -7.25 -0.68 6.66
CA ARG A 132 -7.57 0.73 6.49
C ARG A 132 -8.82 0.91 5.61
N THR A 133 -9.37 2.12 5.59
CA THR A 133 -10.45 2.59 4.70
C THR A 133 -9.98 3.89 4.05
N LEU A 134 -10.10 4.02 2.73
CA LEU A 134 -9.70 5.25 2.00
C LEU A 134 -10.55 6.45 2.44
N ASP A 135 -9.94 7.64 2.53
CA ASP A 135 -10.57 8.90 2.96
C ASP A 135 -11.23 8.86 4.35
N TYR A 136 -11.04 7.77 5.10
CA TYR A 136 -11.48 7.72 6.48
C TYR A 136 -10.32 8.13 7.37
N HIS A 137 -10.49 9.26 8.03
CA HIS A 137 -9.47 9.91 8.82
C HIS A 137 -9.99 10.26 10.21
N SER A 138 -9.07 10.32 11.17
CA SER A 138 -9.36 10.87 12.48
C SER A 138 -8.10 11.49 13.08
N GLU A 139 -8.27 12.47 13.98
CA GLU A 139 -7.15 12.97 14.76
C GLU A 139 -6.75 11.93 15.81
N GLY A 140 -5.45 11.85 16.11
CA GLY A 140 -4.89 10.89 17.05
C GLY A 140 -5.17 11.22 18.53
N PRO A 141 -4.63 10.38 19.45
CA PRO A 141 -3.73 9.25 19.21
C PRO A 141 -4.45 7.96 18.77
N HIS A 142 -3.77 7.08 18.01
CA HIS A 142 -4.37 5.85 17.50
C HIS A 142 -3.80 4.54 18.06
N LEU A 143 -2.60 4.56 18.65
CA LEU A 143 -1.94 3.37 19.21
C LEU A 143 -1.99 3.36 20.76
N PRO A 144 -1.97 2.18 21.41
CA PRO A 144 -1.90 0.84 20.81
C PRO A 144 -3.27 0.19 20.53
N ASN A 145 -4.36 0.66 21.15
CA ASN A 145 -5.61 -0.11 21.28
C ASN A 145 -6.85 0.60 20.69
N VAL A 146 -6.69 1.47 19.70
CA VAL A 146 -7.85 1.97 18.94
C VAL A 146 -8.21 0.94 17.87
N THR A 147 -9.48 0.56 17.78
CA THR A 147 -10.03 -0.36 16.77
C THR A 147 -10.75 0.43 15.68
N ASP A 148 -10.03 1.37 15.09
CA ASP A 148 -10.49 2.20 13.99
C ASP A 148 -9.69 1.77 12.74
N TYR A 149 -10.30 1.80 11.57
CA TYR A 149 -9.66 1.46 10.28
C TYR A 149 -9.40 2.72 9.45
N ASN A 150 -9.14 3.85 10.08
CA ASN A 150 -8.72 5.08 9.42
C ASN A 150 -7.28 5.00 8.87
N GLU A 151 -6.94 5.86 7.90
CA GLU A 151 -5.62 5.92 7.26
C GLU A 151 -4.50 6.38 8.19
N ASP A 152 -4.81 7.27 9.14
CA ASP A 152 -3.85 7.85 10.09
C ASP A 152 -3.28 6.81 11.05
N ARG A 153 -4.15 5.94 11.58
CA ARG A 153 -3.79 4.79 12.42
C ARG A 153 -3.00 3.77 11.63
N PHE A 154 -3.45 3.43 10.43
CA PHE A 154 -2.74 2.49 9.56
C PHE A 154 -1.30 2.96 9.35
N THR A 155 -1.13 4.23 9.00
CA THR A 155 0.19 4.83 8.77
C THR A 155 1.03 4.88 10.03
N GLU A 156 0.46 5.30 11.18
CA GLU A 156 1.15 5.35 12.48
C GLU A 156 1.60 3.96 12.95
N LEU A 157 0.77 2.93 12.72
CA LEU A 157 1.10 1.54 13.03
C LEU A 157 2.24 1.02 12.15
N MET A 158 2.19 1.29 10.84
CA MET A 158 3.22 0.85 9.92
C MET A 158 4.55 1.56 10.17
N GLU A 159 4.53 2.87 10.40
CA GLU A 159 5.74 3.63 10.75
C GLU A 159 6.34 3.15 12.07
N THR A 160 5.51 2.86 13.07
CA THR A 160 5.96 2.26 14.34
C THR A 160 6.66 0.92 14.11
N LYS A 161 6.09 0.04 13.27
CA LYS A 161 6.70 -1.25 12.94
C LYS A 161 8.01 -1.08 12.16
N VAL A 162 8.06 -0.15 11.21
CA VAL A 162 9.28 0.21 10.46
C VAL A 162 10.39 0.68 11.41
N ARG A 163 10.08 1.60 12.31
CA ARG A 163 11.02 2.12 13.32
C ARG A 163 11.57 1.03 14.22
N LEU A 164 10.69 0.16 14.73
CA LEU A 164 11.08 -0.91 15.63
C LEU A 164 11.87 -2.01 14.91
N ALA A 165 11.53 -2.32 13.65
CA ALA A 165 12.32 -3.24 12.84
C ALA A 165 13.74 -2.72 12.58
N ASP A 166 13.90 -1.42 12.30
CA ASP A 166 15.24 -0.82 12.12
C ASP A 166 16.08 -0.87 13.39
N SER A 167 15.47 -0.70 14.56
CA SER A 167 16.18 -0.78 15.85
C SER A 167 16.84 -2.14 16.13
N VAL A 168 16.35 -3.21 15.48
CA VAL A 168 16.87 -4.58 15.64
C VAL A 168 17.45 -5.15 14.34
N LYS A 169 17.70 -4.33 13.31
CA LYS A 169 18.07 -4.77 11.95
C LYS A 169 19.33 -5.63 11.85
N ASN A 170 20.22 -5.55 12.83
CA ASN A 170 21.46 -6.35 12.88
C ASN A 170 21.25 -7.72 13.53
N GLU A 171 20.07 -7.98 14.09
CA GLU A 171 19.73 -9.22 14.81
C GLU A 171 18.66 -10.05 14.08
N VAL A 172 18.08 -9.51 13.00
CA VAL A 172 16.92 -10.10 12.30
C VAL A 172 17.13 -10.11 10.79
N ALA A 173 16.50 -11.05 10.09
CA ALA A 173 16.52 -11.11 8.63
C ALA A 173 15.61 -10.02 8.01
N GLY A 174 14.42 -9.81 8.59
CA GLY A 174 13.51 -8.75 8.15
C GLY A 174 12.03 -9.10 8.29
N HIS A 175 11.22 -8.44 7.47
CA HIS A 175 9.78 -8.61 7.46
C HIS A 175 9.17 -8.25 6.11
N TYR A 176 8.08 -8.93 5.76
CA TYR A 176 7.33 -8.74 4.53
C TYR A 176 6.02 -8.00 4.81
N PHE A 177 5.89 -6.79 4.25
CA PHE A 177 4.67 -6.00 4.36
C PHE A 177 3.57 -6.63 3.50
N TRP A 178 2.43 -6.87 4.13
CA TRP A 178 1.18 -7.28 3.52
C TRP A 178 0.25 -6.06 3.49
N LEU A 179 0.09 -5.39 2.35
CA LEU A 179 0.48 -5.81 1.00
C LEU A 179 0.75 -4.62 0.07
N TRP A 180 1.30 -4.86 -1.13
CA TRP A 180 1.60 -3.78 -2.07
C TRP A 180 0.32 -3.09 -2.57
N THR A 181 -0.57 -3.86 -3.17
CA THR A 181 -1.83 -3.37 -3.76
C THR A 181 -3.00 -4.07 -3.09
N SER A 182 -3.98 -3.31 -2.64
CA SER A 182 -5.25 -3.89 -2.15
C SER A 182 -5.89 -4.69 -3.28
N HIS A 183 -6.23 -5.95 -3.03
CA HIS A 183 -6.73 -6.86 -4.07
C HIS A 183 -7.96 -7.62 -3.60
N ASP A 184 -8.62 -8.29 -4.53
CA ASP A 184 -9.74 -9.18 -4.25
C ASP A 184 -9.32 -10.33 -3.31
N ASN A 185 -10.20 -10.72 -2.40
CA ASN A 185 -9.97 -11.78 -1.43
C ASN A 185 -10.86 -12.98 -1.79
N PRO A 186 -10.53 -13.71 -2.87
CA PRO A 186 -11.35 -14.81 -3.37
C PRO A 186 -11.41 -15.90 -2.31
N GLY A 187 -12.61 -16.12 -1.76
CA GLY A 187 -12.84 -16.98 -0.60
C GLY A 187 -13.60 -16.29 0.53
N ARG A 188 -13.80 -14.97 0.44
CA ARG A 188 -14.80 -14.25 1.25
C ARG A 188 -15.97 -13.85 0.37
N VAL A 189 -17.18 -13.95 0.92
CA VAL A 189 -18.44 -13.60 0.24
C VAL A 189 -18.98 -12.26 0.75
N GLN A 190 -18.40 -11.74 1.83
CA GLN A 190 -18.86 -10.52 2.51
C GLN A 190 -17.97 -9.35 2.10
N GLY A 191 -18.56 -8.28 1.58
CA GLY A 191 -17.89 -6.98 1.38
C GLY A 191 -17.69 -6.19 2.67
N GLY A 192 -17.81 -6.81 3.85
CA GLY A 192 -17.76 -6.15 5.17
C GLY A 192 -16.38 -5.64 5.58
N GLU A 193 -15.43 -5.63 4.66
CA GLU A 193 -14.04 -5.20 4.89
C GLU A 193 -13.86 -3.71 4.58
N GLY A 194 -14.79 -3.12 3.82
CA GLY A 194 -14.94 -1.68 3.67
C GLY A 194 -15.90 -1.10 4.71
N LEU A 195 -15.51 0.03 5.34
CA LEU A 195 -16.35 0.67 6.34
C LEU A 195 -17.51 1.46 5.71
N ARG A 196 -17.27 2.23 4.64
CA ARG A 196 -18.32 2.94 3.90
C ARG A 196 -19.02 1.95 2.97
N GLU A 197 -20.33 2.08 2.75
CA GLU A 197 -21.07 1.20 1.82
C GLU A 197 -20.47 1.22 0.41
N LEU A 198 -19.95 2.36 -0.05
CA LEU A 198 -19.26 2.49 -1.33
C LEU A 198 -17.93 1.69 -1.37
N ASP A 199 -17.31 1.44 -0.23
CA ASP A 199 -16.09 0.62 -0.13
C ASP A 199 -16.43 -0.87 -0.01
N ARG A 200 -17.69 -1.28 0.01
CA ARG A 200 -18.07 -2.70 0.11
C ARG A 200 -18.17 -3.40 -1.24
N VAL A 201 -17.39 -2.95 -2.23
CA VAL A 201 -17.38 -3.51 -3.58
C VAL A 201 -16.51 -4.76 -3.60
N GLY A 202 -17.15 -5.90 -3.33
CA GLY A 202 -16.52 -7.21 -3.32
C GLY A 202 -15.68 -7.48 -2.05
N PRO A 203 -15.22 -8.72 -1.87
CA PRO A 203 -14.28 -9.05 -0.81
C PRO A 203 -12.92 -8.44 -1.17
N VAL A 204 -12.52 -7.32 -0.57
CA VAL A 204 -11.22 -6.67 -0.87
C VAL A 204 -10.37 -6.64 0.39
N ASN A 205 -9.10 -7.02 0.24
CA ASN A 205 -8.12 -6.93 1.30
C ASN A 205 -7.51 -5.51 1.35
N TYR A 206 -8.16 -4.61 2.08
CA TYR A 206 -7.73 -3.21 2.29
C TYR A 206 -6.54 -3.06 3.26
N LYS A 207 -5.45 -3.81 3.06
CA LYS A 207 -4.17 -3.57 3.77
C LYS A 207 -3.08 -3.05 2.85
N GLY A 208 -3.43 -2.73 1.60
CA GLY A 208 -2.48 -2.34 0.56
C GLY A 208 -1.89 -0.95 0.78
N LEU A 209 -0.66 -0.70 0.31
CA LEU A 209 -0.14 0.67 0.12
C LEU A 209 -0.83 1.39 -1.03
N LEU A 210 -1.40 0.62 -1.96
CA LEU A 210 -2.19 1.11 -3.07
C LEU A 210 -3.64 0.61 -2.97
N THR A 211 -4.57 1.37 -3.54
CA THR A 211 -5.95 0.91 -3.82
C THR A 211 -5.95 -0.16 -4.93
N PRO A 212 -7.07 -0.88 -5.17
CA PRO A 212 -7.18 -1.80 -6.31
C PRO A 212 -7.03 -1.14 -7.69
N TRP A 213 -7.17 0.19 -7.78
CA TRP A 213 -6.93 1.00 -8.98
C TRP A 213 -5.57 1.73 -8.93
N GLU A 214 -4.64 1.23 -8.12
CA GLU A 214 -3.24 1.67 -8.04
C GLU A 214 -3.01 3.11 -7.54
N GLU A 215 -4.01 3.70 -6.88
CA GLU A 215 -3.85 4.99 -6.20
C GLU A 215 -3.04 4.82 -4.91
N PRO A 216 -1.95 5.60 -4.71
CA PRO A 216 -1.13 5.53 -3.51
C PRO A 216 -1.78 6.20 -2.31
N LEU A 217 -1.66 5.57 -1.14
CA LEU A 217 -2.12 6.12 0.14
C LEU A 217 -1.05 6.97 0.83
N ASP A 218 -1.44 7.70 1.87
CA ASP A 218 -0.50 8.41 2.77
C ASP A 218 0.66 7.49 3.24
N ALA A 219 0.34 6.23 3.57
CA ALA A 219 1.34 5.25 3.98
C ALA A 219 2.35 4.88 2.89
N TYR A 220 1.98 4.93 1.61
CA TYR A 220 2.93 4.72 0.51
C TYR A 220 4.07 5.75 0.61
N TYR A 221 3.71 7.02 0.80
CA TYR A 221 4.67 8.10 0.93
C TYR A 221 5.45 8.02 2.26
N MET A 222 4.84 7.49 3.33
CA MET A 222 5.57 7.16 4.56
C MET A 222 6.66 6.10 4.30
N PHE A 223 6.36 4.99 3.63
CA PHE A 223 7.36 3.99 3.26
C PHE A 223 8.43 4.59 2.33
N GLN A 224 8.01 5.36 1.33
CA GLN A 224 8.92 6.05 0.40
C GLN A 224 9.90 6.96 1.15
N SER A 225 9.42 7.75 2.11
CA SER A 225 10.27 8.65 2.90
C SER A 225 11.34 7.93 3.73
N ASN A 226 11.09 6.69 4.13
CA ASN A 226 12.04 5.90 4.92
C ASN A 226 13.02 5.10 4.05
N TYR A 227 12.60 4.62 2.88
CA TYR A 227 13.40 3.69 2.07
C TYR A 227 13.95 4.25 0.77
N ALA A 228 13.34 5.30 0.20
CA ALA A 228 13.80 5.84 -1.07
C ALA A 228 15.11 6.62 -0.88
N PRO A 229 16.15 6.36 -1.72
CA PRO A 229 17.40 7.09 -1.63
C PRO A 229 17.21 8.56 -1.96
N LYS A 230 17.40 9.44 -0.97
CA LYS A 230 17.25 10.90 -1.13
C LYS A 230 18.11 11.51 -2.24
N ALA A 231 19.21 10.84 -2.62
CA ALA A 231 20.10 11.27 -3.70
C ALA A 231 19.48 11.14 -5.11
N THR A 232 18.63 10.13 -5.35
CA THR A 232 18.05 9.87 -6.67
C THR A 232 16.53 10.02 -6.69
N ALA A 233 15.89 10.02 -5.52
CA ALA A 233 14.45 10.17 -5.35
C ALA A 233 14.14 11.06 -4.13
N PRO A 234 14.59 12.33 -4.11
CA PRO A 234 14.18 13.27 -3.06
C PRO A 234 12.67 13.46 -3.11
N MET A 235 12.00 13.38 -1.98
CA MET A 235 10.54 13.49 -1.91
C MET A 235 10.08 14.21 -0.65
N ILE A 236 8.88 14.79 -0.75
CA ILE A 236 8.13 15.38 0.35
C ILE A 236 6.64 15.17 0.06
N TYR A 237 5.87 14.90 1.10
CA TYR A 237 4.43 14.65 1.02
C TYR A 237 3.74 15.13 2.30
N ILE A 238 2.78 16.03 2.18
CA ILE A 238 1.94 16.50 3.28
C ILE A 238 0.80 15.49 3.46
N ALA A 239 0.74 14.78 4.59
CA ALA A 239 -0.39 13.90 4.88
C ALA A 239 -1.69 14.72 4.92
N SER A 240 -2.80 14.16 4.42
CA SER A 240 -4.14 14.81 4.17
C SER A 240 -4.50 15.09 2.70
N HIS A 241 -3.86 14.47 1.68
CA HIS A 241 -4.39 14.57 0.29
C HIS A 241 -5.80 13.94 0.19
N THR A 242 -6.07 12.88 0.94
CA THR A 242 -7.39 12.23 1.07
C THR A 242 -8.25 12.80 2.21
N TRP A 243 -7.76 13.82 2.92
CA TRP A 243 -8.48 14.50 4.01
C TRP A 243 -8.66 16.02 3.81
N PRO A 244 -9.18 16.48 2.66
CA PRO A 244 -9.28 17.92 2.38
C PRO A 244 -10.29 18.65 3.29
N GLN A 245 -11.14 17.89 4.00
CA GLN A 245 -12.15 18.38 4.94
C GLN A 245 -11.61 18.59 6.37
N ARG A 246 -10.34 18.27 6.63
CA ARG A 246 -9.78 18.05 7.98
C ARG A 246 -10.18 19.10 9.02
N TRP A 247 -10.21 20.37 8.63
CA TRP A 247 -10.62 21.47 9.51
C TRP A 247 -11.75 22.28 8.89
N THR A 248 -12.68 22.74 9.73
CA THR A 248 -13.84 23.55 9.34
C THR A 248 -13.66 25.05 9.58
N ALA A 249 -12.58 25.44 10.26
CA ALA A 249 -12.26 26.83 10.56
C ALA A 249 -10.75 27.06 10.77
N PRO A 250 -10.25 28.29 10.51
CA PRO A 250 -8.90 28.73 10.86
C PRO A 250 -8.54 28.55 12.35
N GLY A 251 -7.25 28.64 12.65
CA GLY A 251 -6.72 28.71 14.02
C GLY A 251 -5.49 27.83 14.23
N ILE A 252 -5.14 27.62 15.49
CA ILE A 252 -4.02 26.76 15.90
C ILE A 252 -4.34 25.30 15.60
N LYS A 253 -3.46 24.62 14.87
CA LYS A 253 -3.57 23.22 14.47
C LYS A 253 -2.35 22.43 14.90
N ASP A 254 -2.59 21.17 15.24
CA ASP A 254 -1.59 20.20 15.63
C ASP A 254 -1.49 19.06 14.61
N ASN A 255 -0.48 18.21 14.77
CA ASN A 255 -0.37 16.94 14.06
C ASN A 255 -0.39 17.10 12.52
N ILE A 256 0.27 18.14 12.00
CA ILE A 256 0.52 18.27 10.57
C ILE A 256 1.74 17.39 10.25
N ARG A 257 1.47 16.22 9.67
CA ARG A 257 2.48 15.20 9.35
C ARG A 257 3.00 15.41 7.94
N ILE A 258 4.32 15.37 7.78
CA ILE A 258 4.98 15.43 6.47
C ILE A 258 5.95 14.27 6.36
N TYR A 259 5.75 13.42 5.35
CA TYR A 259 6.67 12.34 5.00
C TYR A 259 7.70 12.88 4.01
N SER A 260 8.98 12.81 4.35
CA SER A 260 10.06 13.27 3.49
C SER A 260 11.38 12.58 3.83
N ASN A 261 12.20 12.30 2.82
CA ASN A 261 13.58 11.83 3.00
C ASN A 261 14.61 12.97 2.95
N CYS A 262 14.15 14.23 2.94
CA CYS A 262 14.99 15.43 2.93
C CYS A 262 15.65 15.67 4.30
N ASP A 263 16.75 16.41 4.32
CA ASP A 263 17.46 16.76 5.57
C ASP A 263 16.64 17.72 6.44
N GLU A 264 15.92 18.63 5.80
CA GLU A 264 15.06 19.62 6.44
C GLU A 264 13.76 19.80 5.65
N VAL A 265 12.69 20.15 6.37
CA VAL A 265 11.39 20.50 5.80
C VAL A 265 10.95 21.84 6.34
N GLU A 266 10.40 22.68 5.47
CA GLU A 266 9.80 23.96 5.81
C GLU A 266 8.34 24.00 5.39
N LEU A 267 7.47 24.47 6.30
CA LEU A 267 6.02 24.50 6.11
C LEU A 267 5.52 25.93 5.95
N PHE A 268 4.50 26.09 5.10
CA PHE A 268 3.85 27.36 4.78
C PHE A 268 2.32 27.16 4.71
N ASN A 269 1.57 28.22 5.02
CA ASN A 269 0.10 28.26 4.86
C ASN A 269 -0.32 29.23 3.74
N ASP A 270 0.55 29.39 2.74
CA ASP A 270 0.31 30.06 1.48
C ASP A 270 1.50 29.76 0.54
N ILE A 271 1.32 29.88 -0.77
CA ILE A 271 2.39 29.65 -1.75
C ILE A 271 3.39 30.79 -1.72
N ASP A 272 4.65 30.46 -1.47
CA ASP A 272 5.73 31.42 -1.20
C ASP A 272 5.37 32.42 -0.08
N GLY A 273 4.50 31.99 0.83
CA GLY A 273 4.09 32.77 1.99
C GLY A 273 5.17 32.84 3.08
N LEU A 274 4.79 33.36 4.24
CA LEU A 274 5.65 33.35 5.41
C LEU A 274 5.84 31.91 5.92
N SER A 275 7.09 31.55 6.20
CA SER A 275 7.45 30.27 6.81
C SER A 275 6.79 30.12 8.19
N LEU A 276 6.17 28.97 8.41
CA LEU A 276 5.65 28.53 9.71
C LEU A 276 6.71 27.78 10.52
N GLY A 277 7.93 27.68 10.00
CA GLY A 277 9.06 27.03 10.63
C GLY A 277 9.73 26.00 9.73
N LYS A 278 11.01 25.75 10.03
CA LYS A 278 11.83 24.72 9.41
C LYS A 278 12.25 23.70 10.47
N GLN A 279 12.10 22.42 10.17
CA GLN A 279 12.48 21.31 11.05
C GLN A 279 13.56 20.46 10.39
N LYS A 280 14.45 19.90 11.21
CA LYS A 280 15.43 18.89 10.79
C LYS A 280 14.81 17.50 10.82
N HIS A 281 15.28 16.62 9.95
CA HIS A 281 14.79 15.25 9.86
C HIS A 281 14.91 14.52 11.22
N PRO A 282 13.82 13.96 11.77
CA PRO A 282 13.79 13.40 13.13
C PRO A 282 14.46 12.01 13.27
N GLY A 283 14.82 11.40 12.15
CA GLY A 283 15.52 10.12 12.05
C GLY A 283 14.65 9.04 11.38
N PHE A 284 15.24 7.87 11.12
CA PHE A 284 14.55 6.76 10.47
C PHE A 284 13.32 6.29 11.27
N GLY A 285 12.24 5.96 10.56
CA GLY A 285 10.96 5.52 11.13
C GLY A 285 10.21 6.64 11.85
N LYS A 286 10.42 7.89 11.45
CA LYS A 286 9.76 9.07 11.99
C LYS A 286 9.49 10.11 10.90
N HIS A 287 8.30 10.69 10.92
CA HIS A 287 7.89 11.80 10.07
C HIS A 287 8.15 13.16 10.72
N PHE A 288 8.20 14.21 9.90
CA PHE A 288 8.17 15.59 10.39
C PHE A 288 6.77 15.89 10.93
N ARG A 289 6.69 16.55 12.09
CA ARG A 289 5.44 16.88 12.74
C ARG A 289 5.46 18.34 13.18
N PHE A 290 4.51 19.12 12.67
CA PHE A 290 4.29 20.48 13.10
C PHE A 290 3.06 20.55 14.00
N ASP A 291 3.25 21.13 15.18
CA ASP A 291 2.24 21.36 16.21
C ASP A 291 2.14 22.85 16.53
N GLY A 292 1.01 23.29 17.07
CA GLY A 292 0.79 24.68 17.48
C GLY A 292 0.83 25.68 16.33
N VAL A 293 0.56 25.26 15.09
CA VAL A 293 0.71 26.10 13.90
C VAL A 293 -0.58 26.86 13.61
N ASN A 294 -0.49 28.18 13.41
CA ASN A 294 -1.65 28.98 13.06
C ASN A 294 -2.00 28.86 11.57
N ILE A 295 -3.05 28.11 11.24
CA ILE A 295 -3.54 27.92 9.87
C ILE A 295 -4.73 28.86 9.61
N GLN A 296 -4.54 29.79 8.67
CA GLN A 296 -5.49 30.81 8.26
C GLN A 296 -6.15 30.54 6.91
N TYR A 297 -5.44 29.88 6.00
CA TYR A 297 -5.85 29.74 4.60
C TYR A 297 -5.94 28.28 4.15
N ASN A 298 -6.57 28.07 2.99
CA ASN A 298 -6.87 26.77 2.45
C ASN A 298 -5.72 26.10 1.68
N VAL A 299 -4.51 26.67 1.67
CA VAL A 299 -3.34 26.02 1.07
C VAL A 299 -2.31 25.70 2.14
N LEU A 300 -1.87 24.45 2.18
CA LEU A 300 -0.60 24.08 2.83
C LEU A 300 0.43 23.78 1.75
N TYR A 301 1.64 24.28 1.97
CA TYR A 301 2.75 24.13 1.05
C TYR A 301 4.00 23.80 1.85
N ALA A 302 4.79 22.85 1.36
CA ALA A 302 6.00 22.41 2.03
C ALA A 302 7.16 22.27 1.06
N ILE A 303 8.37 22.61 1.54
CA ILE A 303 9.62 22.51 0.77
C ILE A 303 10.57 21.57 1.52
N GLY A 304 11.09 20.57 0.81
CA GLY A 304 12.14 19.68 1.27
C GLY A 304 13.52 20.15 0.81
N TYR A 305 14.48 20.14 1.73
CA TYR A 305 15.86 20.57 1.51
C TYR A 305 16.87 19.45 1.72
N ILE A 306 17.85 19.33 0.83
CA ILE A 306 19.03 18.47 1.01
C ILE A 306 20.27 19.34 0.96
N ASN A 307 21.13 19.26 1.98
CA ASN A 307 22.30 20.15 2.15
C ASN A 307 21.95 21.64 1.99
N GLY A 308 20.80 22.06 2.53
CA GLY A 308 20.31 23.44 2.45
C GLY A 308 19.72 23.86 1.08
N LYS A 309 19.73 23.00 0.07
CA LYS A 309 19.15 23.27 -1.25
C LYS A 309 17.73 22.71 -1.34
N ALA A 310 16.77 23.51 -1.80
CA ALA A 310 15.42 23.05 -2.09
C ALA A 310 15.44 22.01 -3.24
N VAL A 311 14.86 20.83 -3.00
CA VAL A 311 14.88 19.70 -3.95
C VAL A 311 13.51 19.12 -4.25
N ALA A 312 12.54 19.29 -3.35
CA ALA A 312 11.18 18.76 -3.50
C ALA A 312 10.16 19.73 -2.90
N LYS A 313 8.94 19.70 -3.42
CA LYS A 313 7.82 20.54 -2.97
C LYS A 313 6.55 19.72 -2.99
N ASP A 314 5.67 19.96 -2.03
CA ASP A 314 4.30 19.42 -2.05
C ASP A 314 3.30 20.49 -1.62
N LYS A 315 2.05 20.35 -2.05
CA LYS A 315 0.96 21.27 -1.77
C LYS A 315 -0.38 20.55 -1.68
N ILE A 316 -1.23 20.96 -0.75
CA ILE A 316 -2.62 20.51 -0.66
C ILE A 316 -3.57 21.70 -0.56
N VAL A 317 -4.80 21.48 -1.03
CA VAL A 317 -5.91 22.45 -0.92
C VAL A 317 -6.98 21.87 0.00
N LEU A 318 -7.29 22.59 1.07
CA LEU A 318 -8.32 22.24 2.06
C LEU A 318 -9.66 22.88 1.64
N MET A 319 -10.80 22.24 1.94
CA MET A 319 -12.10 22.69 1.42
C MET A 319 -12.73 23.82 2.24
N ASN A 320 -12.63 23.80 3.57
CA ASN A 320 -13.46 24.63 4.44
C ASN A 320 -12.74 25.86 5.01
N LEU A 321 -11.57 26.22 4.49
CA LEU A 321 -10.79 27.36 4.97
C LEU A 321 -10.86 28.55 3.98
N PRO A 322 -10.60 29.79 4.44
CA PRO A 322 -10.48 30.95 3.56
C PRO A 322 -9.47 30.71 2.43
N GLN A 323 -9.78 31.20 1.22
CA GLN A 323 -8.87 31.05 0.09
C GLN A 323 -7.53 31.75 0.34
N SER A 324 -6.44 31.08 -0.01
CA SER A 324 -5.08 31.61 0.10
C SER A 324 -4.87 32.91 -0.69
N PRO A 325 -4.13 33.90 -0.16
CA PRO A 325 -3.83 35.14 -0.88
C PRO A 325 -3.12 34.90 -2.21
N ASN A 326 -2.17 33.95 -2.26
CA ASN A 326 -1.46 33.59 -3.48
C ASN A 326 -2.06 32.38 -4.21
N PHE A 327 -3.36 32.10 -4.06
CA PHE A 327 -4.01 30.92 -4.66
C PHE A 327 -3.84 30.84 -6.18
N ALA A 328 -3.85 31.97 -6.89
CA ALA A 328 -3.64 32.02 -8.33
C ALA A 328 -2.30 31.40 -8.79
N LYS A 329 -1.28 31.41 -7.91
CA LYS A 329 0.02 30.78 -8.20
C LYS A 329 -0.05 29.27 -8.37
N LEU A 330 -1.10 28.62 -7.86
CA LEU A 330 -1.32 27.19 -8.10
C LEU A 330 -1.39 26.85 -9.60
N TYR A 331 -1.83 27.82 -10.41
CA TYR A 331 -2.14 27.67 -11.82
C TYR A 331 -1.08 28.30 -12.75
N GLU A 332 -0.06 28.97 -12.22
CA GLU A 332 0.98 29.61 -13.05
C GLU A 332 1.75 28.62 -13.92
N THR A 333 1.94 27.40 -13.42
CA THR A 333 2.60 26.30 -14.14
C THR A 333 1.60 25.28 -14.68
N ASP A 334 0.31 25.61 -14.71
CA ASP A 334 -0.70 24.65 -15.12
C ASP A 334 -0.50 24.28 -16.58
N LYS A 335 -0.46 22.98 -16.84
CA LYS A 335 -0.42 22.47 -18.20
C LYS A 335 -1.85 22.48 -18.68
N LYS A 336 -2.11 23.16 -19.80
CA LYS A 336 -3.43 23.14 -20.46
C LYS A 336 -3.69 21.76 -21.09
N ILE A 337 -3.83 20.73 -20.26
CA ILE A 337 -3.93 19.32 -20.67
C ILE A 337 -5.21 19.02 -21.45
N THR A 338 -6.23 19.86 -21.30
CA THR A 338 -7.49 19.77 -22.03
C THR A 338 -7.46 20.53 -23.36
N HIS A 339 -6.39 21.30 -23.64
CA HIS A 339 -6.25 21.99 -24.92
C HIS A 339 -6.07 20.96 -26.04
N PRO A 340 -6.84 21.06 -27.14
CA PRO A 340 -6.64 20.19 -28.29
C PRO A 340 -5.22 20.31 -28.82
N GLN A 341 -4.57 19.17 -29.08
CA GLN A 341 -3.27 19.13 -29.75
C GLN A 341 -3.45 19.42 -31.24
N ASP A 342 -2.55 20.24 -31.78
CA ASP A 342 -2.54 20.55 -33.21
C ASP A 342 -2.43 19.28 -34.05
N LYS A 343 -3.13 19.27 -35.19
CA LYS A 343 -3.17 18.16 -36.17
C LYS A 343 -3.88 16.89 -35.70
N TYR A 344 -4.50 16.88 -34.52
CA TYR A 344 -5.38 15.79 -34.09
C TYR A 344 -6.85 16.12 -34.35
N ASN A 345 -7.58 15.16 -34.93
CA ASN A 345 -9.03 15.20 -34.98
C ASN A 345 -9.60 14.33 -33.85
N TYR A 346 -10.14 14.99 -32.82
CA TYR A 346 -10.68 14.32 -31.64
C TYR A 346 -12.09 13.78 -31.93
N LEU A 347 -12.24 12.46 -32.02
CA LEU A 347 -13.54 11.81 -32.27
C LEU A 347 -14.46 11.86 -31.05
N TYR A 348 -13.91 11.63 -29.86
CA TYR A 348 -14.63 11.64 -28.58
C TYR A 348 -13.77 12.28 -27.50
N ARG A 349 -14.41 13.05 -26.63
CA ARG A 349 -13.88 13.43 -25.31
C ARG A 349 -14.83 12.83 -24.30
N VAL A 350 -14.33 12.05 -23.36
CA VAL A 350 -15.18 11.27 -22.44
C VAL A 350 -14.80 11.63 -21.02
N ASN A 351 -15.79 12.06 -20.24
CA ASN A 351 -15.65 12.23 -18.79
C ASN A 351 -15.95 10.89 -18.11
N CYS A 352 -14.94 10.02 -18.02
CA CYS A 352 -15.09 8.65 -17.49
C CYS A 352 -15.69 8.66 -16.08
N GLY A 353 -16.78 7.91 -15.87
CA GLY A 353 -17.53 7.89 -14.61
C GLY A 353 -18.30 9.18 -14.26
N GLY A 354 -18.26 10.22 -15.10
CA GLY A 354 -18.86 11.53 -14.83
C GLY A 354 -19.97 11.94 -15.80
N PRO A 355 -20.69 13.05 -15.50
CA PRO A 355 -21.67 13.64 -16.40
C PRO A 355 -21.00 14.42 -17.56
N ASP A 356 -21.81 14.95 -18.47
CA ASP A 356 -21.33 15.89 -19.49
C ASP A 356 -20.63 17.08 -18.79
N TYR A 357 -19.44 17.43 -19.27
CA TYR A 357 -18.62 18.49 -18.69
C TYR A 357 -18.06 19.39 -19.79
N LYS A 358 -18.17 20.71 -19.61
CA LYS A 358 -17.57 21.68 -20.52
C LYS A 358 -16.31 22.24 -19.88
N ASP A 359 -15.17 22.06 -20.53
CA ASP A 359 -13.90 22.57 -20.03
C ASP A 359 -13.72 24.07 -20.30
N GLU A 360 -12.65 24.65 -19.74
CA GLU A 360 -12.28 26.06 -19.89
C GLU A 360 -12.02 26.50 -21.35
N ASN A 361 -11.71 25.54 -22.23
CA ASN A 361 -11.48 25.77 -23.66
C ASN A 361 -12.79 25.65 -24.47
N GLY A 362 -13.92 25.39 -23.78
CA GLY A 362 -15.23 25.21 -24.39
C GLY A 362 -15.46 23.84 -25.01
N ASN A 363 -14.54 22.88 -24.85
CA ASN A 363 -14.76 21.53 -25.35
C ASN A 363 -15.80 20.80 -24.50
N LEU A 364 -16.68 20.05 -25.14
CA LEU A 364 -17.60 19.14 -24.47
C LEU A 364 -16.93 17.78 -24.25
N TRP A 365 -16.81 17.39 -22.99
CA TRP A 365 -16.49 16.04 -22.53
C TRP A 365 -17.81 15.32 -22.28
N LEU A 366 -18.09 14.31 -23.10
CA LEU A 366 -19.32 13.54 -23.07
C LEU A 366 -19.35 12.65 -21.82
N ALA A 367 -20.52 12.55 -21.20
CA ALA A 367 -20.79 11.65 -20.10
C ALA A 367 -20.43 10.21 -20.48
N ASP A 368 -19.82 9.50 -19.54
CA ASP A 368 -19.62 8.06 -19.67
C ASP A 368 -20.98 7.37 -19.82
N ARG A 369 -21.04 6.42 -20.74
CA ARG A 369 -22.28 5.76 -21.15
C ARG A 369 -22.00 4.33 -21.55
N LYS A 370 -22.92 3.43 -21.23
CA LYS A 370 -22.86 2.03 -21.67
C LYS A 370 -22.93 1.96 -23.19
N ARG A 371 -22.04 1.17 -23.79
CA ARG A 371 -22.12 0.83 -25.21
C ARG A 371 -23.37 -0.01 -25.48
N THR A 372 -24.21 0.44 -26.41
CA THR A 372 -25.51 -0.19 -26.71
C THR A 372 -25.52 -1.00 -28.01
N SER A 373 -24.61 -0.73 -28.93
CA SER A 373 -24.54 -1.43 -30.22
C SER A 373 -23.12 -1.39 -30.79
N LYS A 374 -22.88 -2.12 -31.90
CA LYS A 374 -21.58 -2.10 -32.58
C LYS A 374 -21.20 -0.71 -33.11
N GLY A 375 -22.19 0.11 -33.48
CA GLY A 375 -22.00 1.45 -34.02
C GLY A 375 -21.97 2.58 -33.00
N SER A 376 -22.24 2.31 -31.71
CA SER A 376 -22.12 3.31 -30.65
C SER A 376 -20.79 3.17 -29.90
N TRP A 377 -20.30 4.29 -29.36
CA TRP A 377 -19.19 4.33 -28.42
C TRP A 377 -19.73 4.26 -26.99
N GLY A 378 -18.90 3.79 -26.05
CA GLY A 378 -19.25 3.69 -24.64
C GLY A 378 -18.46 2.60 -23.92
N SER A 379 -18.62 2.53 -22.60
CA SER A 379 -18.03 1.50 -21.76
C SER A 379 -18.81 0.18 -21.86
N SER A 380 -18.11 -0.94 -21.74
CA SER A 380 -18.69 -2.27 -21.57
C SER A 380 -18.16 -2.88 -20.29
N SER A 381 -19.04 -3.17 -19.34
CA SER A 381 -18.66 -3.88 -18.12
C SER A 381 -18.62 -5.39 -18.37
N TRP A 382 -17.60 -6.06 -17.85
CA TRP A 382 -17.54 -7.53 -17.77
C TRP A 382 -18.67 -8.08 -16.90
N THR A 383 -19.18 -7.29 -15.95
CA THR A 383 -20.31 -7.67 -15.08
C THR A 383 -21.65 -7.74 -15.83
N ASN A 384 -21.76 -7.23 -17.05
CA ASN A 384 -23.01 -7.33 -17.83
C ASN A 384 -23.41 -8.78 -18.13
N ASN A 385 -22.47 -9.72 -18.06
CA ASN A 385 -22.70 -11.15 -18.28
C ASN A 385 -22.72 -11.94 -16.97
N PHE A 386 -22.73 -11.28 -15.81
CA PHE A 386 -22.75 -11.94 -14.51
C PHE A 386 -24.22 -12.14 -14.10
N GLU A 387 -24.66 -13.40 -14.00
CA GLU A 387 -26.07 -13.74 -13.76
C GLU A 387 -26.55 -13.49 -12.31
N GLY A 388 -25.62 -13.24 -11.37
CA GLY A 388 -25.93 -12.96 -9.98
C GLY A 388 -26.11 -14.21 -9.13
#